data_AF-A0A952V6J5-F1
#
_entry.id   AF-A0A952V6J5-F1
#
_cell.length_a   1.000
_cell.length_b   1.000
_cell.length_c   1.000
_cell.angle_alpha   90.00
_cell.angle_beta   90.00
_cell.angle_gamma   90.00
#
_symmetry.space_group_name_H-M   'P 1'
#
loop_
_entity.id
_entity.type
_entity.pdbx_description
1 polymer ?
#
loop_
_entity_poly.entity_id
_entity_poly.type
_entity_poly.pdbx_seq_one_letter_code
_entity_poly.pdbx_strand_id
1 'polypeptide(L)'
;MRKLISLLFLGAAACAAPTDETGETATESAAVIAPAADVVRLRYEPQFVLEKVLEQKQRPFDAAKPFPAIKFASEITLTEFQDAIETQWGFRPDVITNAYSVVENTIYLMDDAAYYSQHGRCIDDSLAHEITHYVQVVYQGWTLEAADDSIEVDAVYMQRWFRQEYCGAS
;
A
#
# COMPACT_ATOMS: atom_id res chain seq x y z
N MET A 1 -39.94 2.02 41.52
CA MET A 1 -39.35 2.53 42.78
C MET A 1 -38.22 3.50 42.42
N ARG A 2 -38.22 4.70 43.03
CA ARG A 2 -37.09 5.62 43.35
C ARG A 2 -35.95 5.79 42.32
N LYS A 3 -35.42 6.96 41.96
CA LYS A 3 -35.58 8.39 42.34
C LYS A 3 -34.76 9.17 41.27
N LEU A 4 -35.13 10.43 41.05
CA LEU A 4 -34.35 11.47 40.33
C LEU A 4 -32.88 11.53 40.77
N ILE A 5 -32.01 12.08 39.90
CA ILE A 5 -31.20 13.30 40.15
C ILE A 5 -30.77 13.88 38.79
N SER A 6 -31.28 15.06 38.46
CA SER A 6 -30.62 16.03 37.58
C SER A 6 -29.49 16.68 38.36
N LEU A 7 -28.32 16.86 37.75
CA LEU A 7 -27.44 17.96 38.12
C LEU A 7 -26.99 18.68 36.85
N LEU A 8 -27.47 19.92 36.75
CA LEU A 8 -26.88 20.97 35.93
C LEU A 8 -25.45 21.25 36.43
N PHE A 9 -24.54 21.52 35.52
CA PHE A 9 -23.49 22.50 35.75
C PHE A 9 -23.59 23.60 34.69
N LEU A 10 -24.11 24.74 35.13
CA LEU A 10 -23.83 26.05 34.56
C LEU A 10 -22.49 26.51 35.17
N GLY A 11 -21.54 26.91 34.31
CA GLY A 11 -20.32 27.59 34.71
C GLY A 11 -19.92 28.55 33.61
N ALA A 12 -19.99 29.84 33.92
CA ALA A 12 -19.93 30.96 33.00
C ALA A 12 -18.50 31.49 32.78
N ALA A 13 -18.31 32.01 31.57
CA ALA A 13 -17.68 33.29 31.20
C ALA A 13 -16.18 33.58 31.45
N ALA A 14 -15.67 34.29 30.42
CA ALA A 14 -14.51 35.21 30.37
C ALA A 14 -13.16 34.53 30.05
N CYS A 15 -12.31 35.02 29.15
CA CYS A 15 -12.18 36.32 28.49
C CYS A 15 -11.78 36.15 27.03
N ALA A 16 -12.29 37.03 26.18
CA ALA A 16 -11.68 37.33 24.88
C ALA A 16 -10.37 38.12 25.10
N ALA A 17 -9.33 37.76 24.35
CA ALA A 17 -8.19 38.62 24.06
C ALA A 17 -7.98 38.64 22.54
N PRO A 18 -7.81 39.81 21.91
CA PRO A 18 -7.39 39.91 20.53
C PRO A 18 -5.87 39.79 20.47
N THR A 19 -5.34 38.96 19.57
CA THR A 19 -3.95 39.06 19.15
C THR A 19 -3.89 39.13 17.64
N ASP A 20 -3.13 40.14 17.24
CA ASP A 20 -2.85 40.63 15.92
C ASP A 20 -2.60 39.57 14.84
N GLU A 21 -3.06 39.95 13.65
CA GLU A 21 -2.32 39.90 12.39
C GLU A 21 -0.95 39.22 12.45
N THR A 22 -0.86 38.08 11.77
CA THR A 22 0.13 37.90 10.71
C THR A 22 -0.42 36.84 9.77
N GLY A 23 -0.92 37.31 8.63
CA GLY A 23 -1.18 36.47 7.48
C GLY A 23 0.16 35.94 6.97
N GLU A 24 0.60 34.81 7.51
CA GLU A 24 1.56 33.94 6.85
C GLU A 24 0.74 32.86 6.16
N THR A 25 0.29 33.18 4.95
CA THR A 25 -0.04 32.15 3.97
C THR A 25 1.24 31.34 3.77
N ALA A 26 1.37 30.25 4.54
CA ALA A 26 2.30 29.18 4.25
C ALA A 26 2.03 28.81 2.79
N THR A 27 2.90 29.29 1.91
CA THR A 27 2.90 28.89 0.53
C THR A 27 3.37 27.46 0.62
N GLU A 28 2.40 26.54 0.68
CA GLU A 28 2.59 25.12 0.50
C GLU A 28 3.42 25.00 -0.77
N SER A 29 4.72 24.79 -0.54
CA SER A 29 5.70 24.58 -1.59
C SER A 29 5.28 23.28 -2.23
N ALA A 30 4.43 23.38 -3.25
CA ALA A 30 4.16 22.32 -4.19
C ALA A 30 5.53 21.87 -4.68
N ALA A 31 6.03 20.79 -4.06
CA ALA A 31 7.25 20.15 -4.48
C ALA A 31 7.08 19.90 -5.96
N VAL A 32 7.96 20.51 -6.74
CA VAL A 32 8.01 20.35 -8.18
C VAL A 32 8.12 18.85 -8.42
N ILE A 33 7.01 18.25 -8.86
CA ILE A 33 6.97 16.85 -9.25
C ILE A 33 8.01 16.71 -10.35
N ALA A 34 9.03 15.90 -10.09
CA ALA A 34 10.05 15.57 -11.08
C ALA A 34 9.34 15.15 -12.39
N PRO A 35 9.91 15.48 -13.56
CA PRO A 35 9.31 15.11 -14.84
C PRO A 35 8.95 13.62 -14.82
N ALA A 36 7.75 13.29 -15.31
CA ALA A 36 7.22 11.94 -15.33
C ALA A 36 8.30 10.97 -15.82
N ALA A 37 8.78 10.13 -14.91
CA ALA A 37 9.67 9.03 -15.24
C ALA A 37 9.00 8.20 -16.33
N ASP A 38 9.78 7.63 -17.25
CA ASP A 38 9.24 6.68 -18.21
C ASP A 38 8.47 5.60 -17.43
N VAL A 39 7.16 5.50 -17.65
CA VAL A 39 6.33 4.55 -16.92
C VAL A 39 6.37 3.19 -17.60
N VAL A 40 6.56 2.12 -16.83
CA VAL A 40 6.37 0.74 -17.30
C VAL A 40 4.94 0.29 -17.03
N ARG A 41 4.44 -0.63 -17.86
CA ARG A 41 3.11 -1.23 -17.70
C ARG A 41 3.24 -2.73 -17.49
N LEU A 42 2.27 -3.29 -16.78
CA LEU A 42 2.14 -4.75 -16.64
C LEU A 42 2.08 -5.38 -18.03
N ARG A 43 2.80 -6.49 -18.21
CA ARG A 43 2.71 -7.31 -19.43
C ARG A 43 1.61 -8.34 -19.30
N TYR A 44 1.31 -8.75 -18.07
CA TYR A 44 0.26 -9.72 -17.78
C TYR A 44 -0.88 -9.07 -17.00
N GLU A 45 -2.09 -9.56 -17.27
CA GLU A 45 -3.25 -9.20 -16.46
C GLU A 45 -3.01 -9.62 -14.99
N PRO A 46 -3.39 -8.79 -14.00
CA PRO A 46 -3.19 -9.12 -12.59
C PRO A 46 -3.76 -10.47 -12.15
N GLN A 47 -4.91 -10.84 -12.71
CA GLN A 47 -5.56 -12.12 -12.45
C GLN A 47 -4.67 -13.30 -12.87
N PHE A 48 -3.96 -13.20 -14.00
CA PHE A 48 -3.02 -14.22 -14.43
C PHE A 48 -1.88 -14.37 -13.42
N VAL A 49 -1.34 -13.26 -12.90
CA VAL A 49 -0.26 -13.29 -11.91
C VAL A 49 -0.74 -13.98 -10.63
N LEU A 50 -1.95 -13.69 -10.15
CA LEU A 50 -2.54 -14.40 -9.00
C LEU A 50 -2.68 -15.89 -9.24
N GLU A 51 -3.21 -16.31 -10.38
CA GLU A 51 -3.35 -17.73 -10.71
C GLU A 51 -2.01 -18.47 -10.66
N LYS A 52 -0.94 -17.84 -11.15
CA LYS A 52 0.42 -18.39 -11.11
C LYS A 52 1.01 -18.45 -9.70
N VAL A 53 0.79 -17.42 -8.89
CA VAL A 53 1.20 -17.45 -7.48
C VAL A 53 0.42 -18.55 -6.73
N LEU A 54 -0.88 -18.69 -6.94
CA LEU A 54 -1.70 -19.73 -6.31
C LEU A 54 -1.28 -21.14 -6.76
N GLU A 55 -1.01 -21.34 -8.04
CA GLU A 55 -0.50 -22.60 -8.60
C GLU A 55 0.83 -22.99 -7.93
N GLN A 56 1.79 -22.06 -7.89
CA GLN A 56 3.11 -22.29 -7.28
C GLN A 56 3.00 -22.59 -5.77
N LYS A 57 2.00 -22.02 -5.09
CA LYS A 57 1.72 -22.26 -3.66
C LYS A 57 0.76 -23.41 -3.40
N GLN A 58 0.34 -24.13 -4.44
CA GLN A 58 -0.61 -25.24 -4.37
C GLN A 58 -1.92 -24.88 -3.66
N ARG A 59 -2.43 -23.68 -3.93
CA ARG A 59 -3.70 -23.18 -3.39
C ARG A 59 -4.77 -23.13 -4.49
N PRO A 60 -6.01 -23.57 -4.23
CA PRO A 60 -7.08 -23.45 -5.19
C PRO A 60 -7.51 -21.99 -5.31
N PHE A 61 -7.83 -21.55 -6.54
CA PHE A 61 -8.48 -20.28 -6.77
C PHE A 61 -9.90 -20.27 -6.17
N ASP A 62 -10.28 -19.15 -5.55
CA ASP A 62 -11.59 -18.95 -4.96
C ASP A 62 -12.15 -17.59 -5.39
N ALA A 63 -13.13 -17.63 -6.31
CA ALA A 63 -13.76 -16.44 -6.87
C ALA A 63 -14.57 -15.63 -5.85
N ALA A 64 -14.85 -16.17 -4.65
CA ALA A 64 -15.51 -15.42 -3.58
C ALA A 64 -14.54 -14.49 -2.83
N LYS A 65 -13.22 -14.68 -2.97
CA LYS A 65 -12.21 -13.81 -2.37
C LYS A 65 -11.99 -12.58 -3.25
N PRO A 66 -12.19 -11.35 -2.73
CA PRO A 66 -12.08 -10.14 -3.54
C PRO A 66 -10.63 -9.92 -3.96
N PHE A 67 -10.41 -9.82 -5.27
CA PHE A 67 -9.12 -9.45 -5.82
C PHE A 67 -8.73 -8.03 -5.37
N PRO A 68 -7.46 -7.77 -4.98
CA PRO A 68 -7.05 -6.45 -4.54
C PRO A 68 -7.10 -5.43 -5.68
N ALA A 69 -7.47 -4.19 -5.38
CA ALA A 69 -7.30 -3.10 -6.34
C ALA A 69 -5.80 -2.90 -6.62
N ILE A 70 -5.46 -2.39 -7.81
CA ILE A 70 -4.06 -2.06 -8.16
C ILE A 70 -3.98 -0.58 -8.50
N LYS A 71 -3.03 0.11 -7.86
CA LYS A 71 -2.73 1.51 -8.09
C LYS A 71 -1.26 1.66 -8.45
N PHE A 72 -0.98 2.39 -9.53
CA PHE A 72 0.38 2.68 -9.95
C PHE A 72 0.87 3.99 -9.32
N ALA A 73 2.16 4.07 -9.03
CA ALA A 73 2.77 5.25 -8.41
C ALA A 73 2.58 6.52 -9.24
N SER A 74 2.57 6.42 -10.58
CA SER A 74 2.28 7.54 -11.48
C SER A 74 0.82 8.05 -11.44
N GLU A 75 -0.10 7.31 -10.81
CA GLU A 75 -1.55 7.59 -10.82
C GLU A 75 -2.08 8.07 -9.46
N ILE A 76 -1.24 8.10 -8.43
CA ILE A 76 -1.61 8.46 -7.06
C ILE A 76 -0.72 9.56 -6.50
N THR A 77 -1.16 10.16 -5.39
CA THR A 77 -0.31 11.08 -4.62
C THR A 77 0.49 10.34 -3.55
N LEU A 78 1.62 10.91 -3.12
CA LEU A 78 2.37 10.37 -1.98
C LEU A 78 1.50 10.34 -0.71
N THR A 79 0.66 11.35 -0.49
CA THR A 79 -0.26 11.41 0.65
C THR A 79 -1.23 10.24 0.64
N GLU A 80 -1.84 9.93 -0.51
CA GLU A 80 -2.74 8.79 -0.66
C GLU A 80 -2.04 7.46 -0.30
N PHE A 81 -0.81 7.26 -0.77
CA PHE A 81 -0.02 6.08 -0.41
C PHE A 81 0.32 6.04 1.09
N GLN A 82 0.78 7.16 1.65
CA GLN A 82 1.15 7.24 3.07
C GLN A 82 -0.04 6.95 3.99
N ASP A 83 -1.22 7.48 3.68
CA ASP A 83 -2.43 7.27 4.49
C ASP A 83 -2.84 5.78 4.51
N ALA A 84 -2.70 5.10 3.37
CA ALA A 84 -2.99 3.67 3.24
C ALA A 84 -2.01 2.77 4.01
N ILE A 85 -0.74 3.19 4.12
CA ILE A 85 0.34 2.38 4.66
C ILE A 85 0.60 2.65 6.15
N GLU A 86 0.46 3.90 6.61
CA GLU A 86 0.71 4.28 8.01
C GLU A 86 -0.12 3.45 8.98
N THR A 87 -1.38 3.20 8.63
CA THR A 87 -2.30 2.39 9.46
C THR A 87 -1.76 0.97 9.68
N GLN A 88 -1.05 0.41 8.70
CA GLN A 88 -0.52 -0.95 8.75
C GLN A 88 0.87 -1.03 9.38
N TRP A 89 1.75 -0.09 9.04
CA TRP A 89 3.17 -0.16 9.40
C TRP A 89 3.56 0.73 10.59
N GLY A 90 2.71 1.69 10.98
CA GLY A 90 3.01 2.64 12.04
C GLY A 90 4.07 3.69 11.68
N PHE A 91 4.41 3.83 10.39
CA PHE A 91 5.29 4.88 9.87
C PHE A 91 4.83 5.36 8.49
N ARG A 92 5.27 6.56 8.09
CA ARG A 92 4.94 7.19 6.80
C ARG A 92 6.15 7.17 5.87
N PRO A 93 6.13 6.40 4.77
CA PRO A 93 7.22 6.40 3.79
C PRO A 93 7.32 7.74 3.05
N ASP A 94 8.54 8.21 2.78
CA ASP A 94 8.78 9.45 2.01
C ASP A 94 8.68 9.26 0.48
N VAL A 95 8.56 8.00 0.03
CA VAL A 95 8.44 7.62 -1.38
C VAL A 95 7.40 6.52 -1.53
N ILE A 96 6.72 6.49 -2.68
CA ILE A 96 5.83 5.38 -3.04
C ILE A 96 6.71 4.16 -3.34
N THR A 97 6.38 3.03 -2.74
CA THR A 97 7.05 1.73 -2.96
C THR A 97 6.00 0.69 -3.34
N ASN A 98 6.45 -0.47 -3.82
CA ASN A 98 5.56 -1.63 -3.91
C ASN A 98 5.11 -2.00 -2.49
N ALA A 99 3.80 -2.19 -2.32
CA ALA A 99 3.23 -2.63 -1.06
C ALA A 99 1.80 -3.16 -1.24
N TYR A 100 1.45 -4.20 -0.50
CA TYR A 100 0.07 -4.61 -0.25
C TYR A 100 -0.45 -4.00 1.06
N SER A 101 -1.52 -3.20 0.95
CA SER A 101 -2.31 -2.75 2.10
C SER A 101 -3.44 -3.74 2.37
N VAL A 102 -3.36 -4.44 3.50
CA VAL A 102 -4.38 -5.39 3.96
C VAL A 102 -5.69 -4.66 4.27
N VAL A 103 -5.60 -3.49 4.89
CA VAL A 103 -6.77 -2.70 5.34
C VAL A 103 -7.64 -2.27 4.17
N GLU A 104 -7.01 -1.79 3.10
CA GLU A 104 -7.71 -1.30 1.91
C GLU A 104 -7.89 -2.36 0.83
N ASN A 105 -7.33 -3.56 1.02
CA ASN A 105 -7.19 -4.60 -0.01
C ASN A 105 -6.68 -4.01 -1.33
N THR A 106 -5.57 -3.28 -1.28
CA THR A 106 -5.00 -2.56 -2.43
C THR A 106 -3.51 -2.85 -2.54
N ILE A 107 -3.06 -3.14 -3.76
CA ILE A 107 -1.66 -3.25 -4.12
C ILE A 107 -1.23 -1.94 -4.77
N TYR A 108 -0.18 -1.35 -4.21
CA TYR A 108 0.51 -0.19 -4.74
C TYR A 108 1.75 -0.68 -5.50
N LEU A 109 1.96 -0.20 -6.72
CA LEU A 109 3.11 -0.56 -7.54
C LEU A 109 3.88 0.66 -7.99
N MET A 110 5.20 0.63 -7.79
CA MET A 110 6.11 1.52 -8.48
C MET A 110 6.11 1.16 -9.98
N ASP A 111 5.99 2.16 -10.84
CA ASP A 111 5.98 2.00 -12.29
C ASP A 111 7.08 2.83 -12.99
N ASP A 112 8.11 3.26 -12.25
CA ASP A 112 9.30 3.92 -12.80
C ASP A 112 10.20 2.94 -13.56
N ALA A 113 10.38 3.13 -14.87
CA ALA A 113 11.26 2.31 -15.71
C ALA A 113 12.72 2.29 -15.23
N ALA A 114 13.22 3.40 -14.68
CA ALA A 114 14.59 3.48 -14.20
C ALA A 114 14.82 2.54 -13.01
N TYR A 115 13.84 2.46 -12.10
CA TYR A 115 13.86 1.51 -10.98
C TYR A 115 14.01 0.07 -11.48
N TYR A 116 13.19 -0.34 -12.45
CA TYR A 116 13.21 -1.71 -12.97
C TYR A 116 14.49 -2.05 -13.72
N SER A 117 14.96 -1.12 -14.57
CA SER A 117 16.20 -1.27 -15.33
C SER A 117 17.42 -1.40 -14.40
N GLN A 118 17.54 -0.55 -13.39
CA GLN A 118 18.68 -0.56 -12.45
C GLN A 118 18.75 -1.83 -11.60
N HIS A 119 17.60 -2.40 -11.24
CA HIS A 119 17.53 -3.57 -10.35
C HIS A 119 17.42 -4.91 -11.09
N GLY A 120 17.37 -4.90 -12.43
CA GLY A 120 17.12 -6.10 -13.22
C GLY A 120 15.80 -6.78 -12.82
N ARG A 121 14.76 -5.97 -12.61
CA ARG A 121 13.40 -6.40 -12.24
C ARG A 121 12.43 -6.08 -13.37
N CYS A 122 11.27 -6.70 -13.33
CA CYS A 122 10.10 -6.35 -14.14
C CYS A 122 8.94 -6.00 -13.20
N ILE A 123 8.03 -5.15 -13.66
CA ILE A 123 6.84 -4.78 -12.87
C ILE A 123 5.96 -5.98 -12.52
N ASP A 124 5.90 -6.99 -13.40
CA ASP A 124 5.14 -8.21 -13.12
C ASP A 124 5.74 -9.03 -11.96
N ASP A 125 7.06 -9.00 -11.73
CA ASP A 125 7.68 -9.67 -10.56
C ASP A 125 7.37 -8.92 -9.26
N SER A 126 7.37 -7.60 -9.29
CA SER A 126 6.92 -6.78 -8.16
C SER A 126 5.46 -7.07 -7.84
N LEU A 127 4.59 -7.19 -8.85
CA LEU A 127 3.20 -7.59 -8.62
C LEU A 127 3.10 -9.00 -8.03
N ALA A 128 3.90 -9.96 -8.48
CA ALA A 128 3.91 -11.31 -7.91
C ALA A 128 4.36 -11.32 -6.43
N HIS A 129 5.29 -10.43 -6.06
CA HIS A 129 5.68 -10.21 -4.66
C HIS A 129 4.47 -9.76 -3.82
N GLU A 130 3.81 -8.68 -4.21
CA GLU A 130 2.68 -8.13 -3.45
C GLU A 130 1.46 -9.07 -3.44
N ILE A 131 1.20 -9.78 -4.53
CA ILE A 131 0.17 -10.82 -4.58
C ILE A 131 0.48 -11.96 -3.61
N THR A 132 1.75 -12.24 -3.34
CA THR A 132 2.12 -13.26 -2.34
C THR A 132 1.65 -12.83 -0.95
N HIS A 133 1.81 -11.57 -0.57
CA HIS A 133 1.26 -11.04 0.69
C HIS A 133 -0.26 -11.14 0.73
N TYR A 134 -0.95 -10.81 -0.36
CA TYR A 134 -2.40 -11.04 -0.48
C TYR A 134 -2.77 -12.52 -0.28
N VAL A 135 -2.06 -13.45 -0.90
CA VAL A 135 -2.33 -14.89 -0.76
C VAL A 135 -2.05 -15.36 0.68
N GLN A 136 -0.95 -14.93 1.29
CA GLN A 136 -0.63 -15.25 2.68
C GLN A 136 -1.76 -14.82 3.64
N VAL A 137 -2.27 -13.60 3.50
CA VAL A 137 -3.36 -13.09 4.36
C VAL A 137 -4.71 -13.73 4.01
N VAL A 138 -5.11 -13.68 2.74
CA VAL A 138 -6.50 -13.96 2.33
C VAL A 138 -6.77 -15.43 2.02
N TYR A 139 -5.76 -16.18 1.56
CA TYR A 139 -5.87 -17.61 1.26
C TYR A 139 -5.26 -18.50 2.35
N GLN A 140 -4.26 -18.03 3.08
CA GLN A 140 -3.57 -18.83 4.10
C GLN A 140 -3.88 -18.40 5.55
N GLY A 141 -4.57 -17.27 5.74
CA GLY A 141 -5.02 -16.80 7.04
C GLY A 141 -3.90 -16.26 7.93
N TRP A 142 -2.80 -15.80 7.33
CA TRP A 142 -1.70 -15.18 8.08
C TRP A 142 -2.12 -13.82 8.62
N THR A 143 -1.61 -13.48 9.80
CA THR A 143 -1.85 -12.17 10.42
C THR A 143 -0.59 -11.32 10.31
N LEU A 144 -0.77 -10.00 10.29
CA LEU A 144 0.34 -9.04 10.33
C LEU A 144 1.16 -9.16 11.63
N GLU A 145 0.55 -9.63 12.71
CA GLU A 145 1.23 -9.90 13.98
C GLU A 145 2.15 -11.13 13.92
N ALA A 146 1.86 -12.08 13.02
CA ALA A 146 2.70 -13.23 12.74
C ALA A 146 3.73 -12.95 11.64
N ALA A 147 3.85 -11.69 11.18
CA ALA A 147 4.83 -11.27 10.19
C ALA A 147 6.24 -11.24 10.81
N ASP A 148 6.89 -12.39 10.80
CA ASP A 148 8.34 -12.50 10.92
C ASP A 148 9.00 -12.41 9.53
N ASP A 149 10.32 -12.51 9.50
CA ASP A 149 11.11 -12.48 8.26
C ASP A 149 10.67 -13.54 7.23
N SER A 150 9.93 -14.59 7.64
CA SER A 150 9.49 -15.66 6.72
C SER A 150 8.46 -15.18 5.70
N ILE A 151 7.65 -14.17 6.05
CA ILE A 151 6.65 -13.57 5.14
C ILE A 151 7.34 -12.94 3.93
N GLU A 152 8.32 -12.09 4.20
CA GLU A 152 9.12 -11.41 3.18
C GLU A 152 10.00 -12.39 2.40
N VAL A 153 10.59 -13.39 3.07
CA VAL A 153 11.40 -14.42 2.40
C VAL A 153 10.57 -15.20 1.38
N ASP A 154 9.34 -15.57 1.70
CA ASP A 154 8.42 -16.26 0.79
C ASP A 154 7.98 -15.37 -0.38
N ALA A 155 7.68 -14.09 -0.12
CA ALA A 155 7.35 -13.13 -1.18
C ALA A 155 8.54 -12.86 -2.12
N VAL A 156 9.77 -12.73 -1.59
CA VAL A 156 11.00 -12.62 -2.37
C VAL A 156 11.27 -13.89 -3.18
N TYR A 157 11.00 -15.08 -2.62
CA TYR A 157 11.10 -16.33 -3.38
C TYR A 157 10.15 -16.33 -4.58
N MET A 158 8.87 -15.98 -4.35
CA MET A 158 7.86 -15.94 -5.41
C MET A 158 8.22 -14.92 -6.49
N GLN A 159 8.67 -13.74 -6.09
CA GLN A 159 9.13 -12.68 -6.98
C GLN A 159 10.27 -13.17 -7.89
N ARG A 160 11.29 -13.82 -7.31
CA ARG A 160 12.44 -14.34 -8.06
C ARG A 160 12.02 -15.42 -9.05
N TRP A 161 11.15 -16.33 -8.62
CA TRP A 161 10.60 -17.38 -9.47
C TRP A 161 9.81 -16.77 -10.64
N PHE A 162 8.89 -15.85 -10.37
CA PHE A 162 8.06 -15.23 -11.41
C PHE A 162 8.92 -14.50 -12.45
N ARG A 163 9.95 -13.78 -11.99
CA ARG A 163 10.91 -13.11 -12.88
C ARG A 163 11.60 -14.10 -13.82
N GLN A 164 12.09 -15.22 -13.29
CA GLN A 164 12.80 -16.23 -14.09
C GLN A 164 11.90 -16.84 -15.17
N GLU A 165 10.65 -17.13 -14.83
CA GLU A 165 9.71 -17.81 -15.74
C GLU A 165 9.07 -16.88 -16.76
N TYR A 166 8.72 -15.65 -16.37
CA TYR A 166 7.81 -14.80 -17.16
C TYR A 166 8.42 -13.49 -17.63
N CYS A 167 9.54 -13.06 -17.05
CA CYS A 167 10.14 -11.77 -17.39
C CYS A 167 11.24 -11.85 -18.44
N GLY A 168 11.69 -13.06 -18.78
CA GLY A 168 12.88 -13.31 -19.59
C GLY A 168 14.13 -13.33 -18.70
N ALA A 169 15.09 -14.18 -19.04
CA ALA A 169 16.39 -14.18 -18.40
C ALA A 169 17.11 -12.86 -18.77
N SER A 170 17.34 -11.99 -17.79
CA SER A 170 18.31 -10.92 -17.90
C SER A 170 19.73 -11.46 -17.76
#